data_AF-A0A7I8CQ54-F1
#
_entry.id   AF-A0A7I8CQ54-F1
#
_cell.length_a   1.000
_cell.length_b   1.000
_cell.length_c   1.000
_cell.angle_alpha   90.00
_cell.angle_beta   90.00
_cell.angle_gamma   90.00
#
_symmetry.space_group_name_H-M   'P 1'
#
loop_
_entity.id
_entity.type
_entity.pdbx_description
1 polymer ?
#
loop_
_entity_poly.entity_id
_entity_poly.type
_entity_poly.pdbx_seq_one_letter_code
_entity_poly.pdbx_strand_id
1 'polypeptide(L)'
;MNKLLVILLLIPAVTAFAQGTAFPDGATTPSAADIQQRLAGKAFDIKLADGSMWHVQYGNGSDYDFKSSKGFADHGDWKAEDGKVCSKGSKMPYACNEVRVKGDDLYLKRDSGEIVQFIEAH
;
A
#
# COMPACT_ATOMS: atom_id res chain seq x y z
N MET A 1 -1.01 -17.36 -55.93
CA MET A 1 -0.03 -16.76 -54.98
C MET A 1 -0.56 -15.43 -54.50
N ASN A 2 -1.06 -15.33 -53.27
CA ASN A 2 -0.89 -14.12 -52.44
C ASN A 2 -1.35 -14.44 -51.01
N LYS A 3 -0.38 -14.58 -50.10
CA LYS A 3 -0.62 -14.74 -48.67
C LYS A 3 -0.79 -13.34 -48.07
N LEU A 4 -1.98 -13.01 -47.57
CA LEU A 4 -2.19 -11.85 -46.71
C LEU A 4 -2.06 -12.33 -45.26
N LEU A 5 -0.90 -12.06 -44.67
CA LEU A 5 -0.62 -12.32 -43.26
C LEU A 5 -1.16 -11.10 -42.47
N VAL A 6 -2.29 -11.28 -41.79
CA VAL A 6 -2.82 -10.29 -40.84
C VAL A 6 -2.11 -10.50 -39.51
N ILE A 7 -1.24 -9.57 -39.13
CA ILE A 7 -0.57 -9.56 -37.83
C ILE A 7 -1.51 -8.84 -36.86
N LEU A 8 -2.17 -9.61 -36.00
CA LEU A 8 -2.99 -9.10 -34.91
C LEU A 8 -2.06 -8.63 -33.78
N LEU A 9 -1.84 -7.33 -33.68
CA LEU A 9 -1.14 -6.69 -32.56
C LEU A 9 -2.00 -6.81 -31.30
N LEU A 10 -1.69 -7.80 -30.46
CA LEU A 10 -2.15 -7.87 -29.07
C LEU A 10 -1.45 -6.75 -28.30
N ILE A 11 -2.13 -5.63 -28.11
CA ILE A 11 -1.71 -4.60 -27.16
C ILE A 11 -2.00 -5.14 -25.76
N PRO A 12 -1.00 -5.44 -24.92
CA PRO A 12 -1.27 -5.72 -23.51
C PRO A 12 -1.86 -4.45 -22.91
N ALA A 13 -3.11 -4.53 -22.46
CA ALA A 13 -3.73 -3.48 -21.67
C ALA A 13 -2.95 -3.39 -20.35
N VAL A 14 -1.98 -2.47 -20.30
CA VAL A 14 -1.37 -2.05 -19.06
C VAL A 14 -2.48 -1.35 -18.28
N THR A 15 -3.10 -2.06 -17.34
CA THR A 15 -3.98 -1.45 -16.35
C THR A 15 -3.14 -0.53 -15.50
N ALA A 16 -3.03 0.73 -15.92
CA ALA A 16 -2.57 1.81 -15.07
C ALA A 16 -3.58 1.92 -13.92
N PHE A 17 -3.17 1.50 -12.72
CA PHE A 17 -3.94 1.75 -11.50
C PHE A 17 -4.02 3.27 -11.30
N ALA A 18 -5.13 3.86 -11.70
CA ALA A 18 -5.46 5.23 -11.35
C ALA A 18 -5.51 5.31 -9.82
N GLN A 19 -4.66 6.15 -9.23
CA GLN A 19 -4.63 6.42 -7.78
C GLN A 19 -5.88 7.22 -7.43
N GLY A 20 -6.99 6.51 -7.24
CA GLY A 20 -8.28 7.08 -6.87
C GLY A 20 -8.34 7.46 -5.39
N THR A 21 -9.36 8.24 -5.04
CA THR A 21 -9.71 8.56 -3.65
C THR A 21 -10.67 7.52 -3.02
N ALA A 22 -11.08 6.52 -3.80
CA ALA A 22 -11.91 5.42 -3.40
C ALA A 22 -11.13 4.11 -3.47
N PHE A 23 -11.38 3.21 -2.51
CA PHE A 23 -10.79 1.88 -2.54
C PHE A 23 -11.24 1.12 -3.80
N PRO A 24 -10.43 0.16 -4.30
CA PRO A 24 -10.82 -0.63 -5.46
C PRO A 24 -12.16 -1.36 -5.26
N ASP A 25 -12.95 -1.47 -6.32
CA ASP A 25 -14.20 -2.22 -6.28
C ASP A 25 -13.98 -3.66 -5.81
N GLY A 26 -14.84 -4.10 -4.88
CA GLY A 26 -14.76 -5.42 -4.25
C GLY A 26 -13.73 -5.53 -3.12
N ALA A 27 -13.03 -4.46 -2.76
CA ALA A 27 -12.14 -4.48 -1.61
C ALA A 27 -12.93 -4.57 -0.30
N THR A 28 -12.49 -5.44 0.62
CA THR A 28 -13.17 -5.72 1.88
C THR A 28 -12.40 -5.18 3.07
N THR A 29 -13.09 -5.02 4.21
CA THR A 29 -12.47 -4.62 5.47
C THR A 29 -11.83 -5.84 6.13
N PRO A 30 -10.48 -5.89 6.28
CA PRO A 30 -9.81 -6.99 6.98
C PRO A 30 -9.99 -6.89 8.50
N SER A 31 -9.87 -8.02 9.21
CA SER A 31 -9.77 -8.02 10.67
C SER A 31 -8.40 -7.52 11.14
N ALA A 32 -8.29 -7.15 12.41
CA ALA A 32 -7.00 -6.83 13.02
C ALA A 32 -5.98 -7.97 12.89
N ALA A 33 -6.43 -9.23 13.05
CA ALA A 33 -5.57 -10.41 12.92
C ALA A 33 -5.05 -10.59 11.49
N ASP A 34 -5.89 -10.36 10.48
CA ASP A 34 -5.48 -10.43 9.07
C ASP A 34 -4.45 -9.34 8.73
N ILE A 35 -4.66 -8.12 9.24
CA ILE A 35 -3.69 -7.03 9.08
C ILE A 35 -2.37 -7.40 9.75
N GLN A 36 -2.40 -7.94 10.98
CA GLN A 36 -1.22 -8.37 11.69
C GLN A 36 -0.44 -9.41 10.88
N GLN A 37 -1.12 -10.44 10.37
CA GLN A 37 -0.51 -11.49 9.55
C GLN A 37 0.09 -10.95 8.25
N ARG A 38 -0.55 -9.94 7.64
CA ARG A 38 -0.11 -9.36 6.37
C ARG A 38 1.09 -8.42 6.53
N LEU A 39 1.24 -7.76 7.68
CA LEU A 39 2.25 -6.70 7.87
C LEU A 39 3.43 -7.10 8.76
N ALA A 40 3.20 -7.87 9.82
CA ALA A 40 4.21 -8.11 10.85
C ALA A 40 5.47 -8.77 10.29
N GLY A 41 6.63 -8.20 10.60
CA GLY A 41 7.94 -8.66 10.16
C GLY A 41 8.30 -8.30 8.72
N LYS A 42 7.50 -7.48 8.03
CA LYS A 42 7.69 -7.15 6.61
C LYS A 42 7.97 -5.68 6.36
N ALA A 43 8.55 -5.40 5.21
CA ALA A 43 8.75 -4.06 4.69
C ALA A 43 7.99 -3.86 3.37
N PHE A 44 7.59 -2.62 3.10
CA PHE A 44 6.78 -2.26 1.96
C PHE A 44 7.26 -0.96 1.34
N ASP A 45 7.26 -0.94 0.01
CA ASP A 45 7.38 0.26 -0.79
C ASP A 45 6.00 0.74 -1.22
N ILE A 46 5.74 2.03 -1.02
CA ILE A 46 4.45 2.66 -1.30
C ILE A 46 4.70 3.85 -2.21
N LYS A 47 4.11 3.82 -3.41
CA LYS A 47 4.17 4.92 -4.37
C LYS A 47 3.01 5.89 -4.18
N LEU A 48 3.35 7.17 -4.14
CA LEU A 48 2.39 8.26 -4.00
C LEU A 48 2.05 8.91 -5.33
N ALA A 49 0.91 9.60 -5.39
CA ALA A 49 0.42 10.28 -6.58
C ALA A 49 1.33 11.43 -7.02
N ASP A 50 2.07 12.02 -6.08
CA ASP A 50 3.08 13.04 -6.37
C ASP A 50 4.42 12.45 -6.87
N GLY A 51 4.48 11.13 -7.07
CA GLY A 51 5.64 10.40 -7.56
C GLY A 51 6.70 10.08 -6.50
N SER A 52 6.54 10.57 -5.26
CA SER A 52 7.43 10.18 -4.17
C SER A 52 7.13 8.78 -3.65
N MET A 53 8.11 8.19 -2.96
CA MET A 53 8.04 6.83 -2.43
C MET A 53 8.17 6.87 -0.92
N TRP A 54 7.40 6.02 -0.25
CA TRP A 54 7.64 5.64 1.14
C TRP A 54 8.18 4.23 1.20
N HIS A 55 9.06 3.99 2.15
CA HIS A 55 9.50 2.68 2.58
C HIS A 55 9.10 2.54 4.04
N VAL A 56 8.30 1.52 4.34
CA VAL A 56 7.72 1.31 5.67
C VAL A 56 8.01 -0.11 6.11
N GLN A 57 8.56 -0.29 7.31
CA GLN A 57 8.79 -1.60 7.90
C GLN A 57 7.95 -1.74 9.18
N TYR A 58 7.27 -2.87 9.28
CA TYR A 58 6.48 -3.26 10.43
C TYR A 58 7.20 -4.43 11.10
N GLY A 59 7.66 -4.23 12.33
CA GLY A 59 8.27 -5.28 13.14
C GLY A 59 7.29 -6.39 13.50
N ASN A 60 7.82 -7.49 14.04
CA ASN A 60 6.97 -8.59 14.55
C ASN A 60 6.20 -8.19 15.83
N GLY A 61 6.71 -7.20 16.57
CA GLY A 61 6.07 -6.58 17.73
C GLY A 61 5.35 -5.29 17.34
N SER A 62 5.51 -4.25 18.16
CA SER A 62 4.97 -2.92 17.86
C SER A 62 5.92 -2.04 17.06
N ASP A 63 7.16 -2.44 16.77
CA ASP A 63 8.14 -1.56 16.13
C ASP A 63 7.75 -1.18 14.70
N TYR A 64 7.95 0.09 14.35
CA TYR A 64 7.61 0.69 13.06
C TYR A 64 8.76 1.59 12.59
N ASP A 65 9.20 1.42 11.35
CA ASP A 65 10.18 2.30 10.71
C ASP A 65 9.61 2.90 9.43
N PHE A 66 9.89 4.17 9.21
CA PHE A 66 9.42 4.93 8.05
C PHE A 66 10.56 5.70 7.41
N LYS A 67 10.63 5.66 6.08
CA LYS A 67 11.49 6.52 5.26
C LYS A 67 10.72 7.02 4.06
N SER A 68 10.97 8.26 3.66
CA SER A 68 10.49 8.81 2.39
C SER A 68 11.64 9.06 1.44
N SER A 69 11.39 8.96 0.14
CA SER A 69 12.35 9.35 -0.90
C SER A 69 12.71 10.84 -0.88
N LYS A 70 11.98 11.65 -0.10
CA LYS A 70 12.24 13.08 0.14
C LYS A 70 13.15 13.33 1.34
N GLY A 71 13.72 12.30 1.96
CA GLY A 71 14.70 12.40 3.03
C GLY A 71 14.14 12.46 4.45
N PHE A 72 12.81 12.49 4.62
CA PHE A 72 12.20 12.33 5.93
C PHE A 72 12.28 10.86 6.38
N ALA A 73 12.64 10.63 7.64
CA ALA A 73 12.66 9.32 8.28
C ALA A 73 12.19 9.41 9.73
N ASP A 74 11.49 8.38 10.19
CA ASP A 74 10.93 8.27 11.53
C ASP A 74 10.89 6.80 11.98
N HIS A 75 10.71 6.59 13.27
CA HIS A 75 10.50 5.27 13.87
C HIS A 75 9.51 5.41 15.02
N GLY A 76 8.89 4.32 15.45
CA GLY A 76 7.99 4.32 16.60
C GLY A 76 7.18 3.04 16.70
N ASP A 77 5.91 3.17 17.07
CA ASP A 77 5.03 2.04 17.31
C ASP A 77 3.91 1.95 16.26
N TRP A 78 3.49 0.73 15.94
CA TRP A 78 2.27 0.44 15.19
C TRP A 78 1.41 -0.61 15.91
N LYS A 79 0.15 -0.69 15.47
CA LYS A 79 -0.77 -1.76 15.81
C LYS A 79 -1.81 -1.94 14.70
N ALA A 80 -2.33 -3.15 14.60
CA ALA A 80 -3.51 -3.45 13.81
C ALA A 80 -4.79 -3.25 14.66
N GLU A 81 -5.80 -2.64 14.04
CA GLU A 81 -7.19 -2.60 14.52
C GLU A 81 -8.10 -3.06 13.38
N ASP A 82 -9.35 -3.46 13.66
CA ASP A 82 -10.27 -3.90 12.60
C ASP A 82 -10.41 -2.81 11.52
N GLY A 83 -10.01 -3.16 10.29
CA GLY A 83 -10.01 -2.26 9.14
C GLY A 83 -9.04 -1.08 9.21
N LYS A 84 -8.09 -1.04 10.15
CA LYS A 84 -7.18 0.09 10.33
C LYS A 84 -5.76 -0.32 10.70
N VAL A 85 -4.80 0.46 10.22
CA VAL A 85 -3.41 0.44 10.70
C VAL A 85 -3.18 1.74 11.46
N CYS A 86 -2.81 1.61 12.73
CA CYS A 86 -2.50 2.77 13.57
C CYS A 86 -1.01 2.81 13.86
N SER A 87 -0.43 4.01 13.81
CA SER A 87 0.99 4.22 14.07
C SER A 87 1.25 5.53 14.80
N LYS A 88 2.31 5.57 15.59
CA LYS A 88 2.84 6.77 16.22
C LYS A 88 4.34 6.78 16.04
N GLY A 89 4.86 7.80 15.38
CA GLY A 89 6.29 8.00 15.24
C GLY A 89 6.88 8.83 16.38
N SER A 90 8.21 8.90 16.41
CA SER A 90 8.94 9.83 17.26
C SER A 90 8.76 11.29 16.81
N LYS A 91 8.50 11.48 15.51
CA LYS A 91 8.28 12.80 14.87
C LYS A 91 6.86 12.95 14.33
N MET A 92 6.26 11.87 13.84
CA MET A 92 4.89 11.85 13.33
C MET A 92 3.88 11.66 14.47
N PRO A 93 2.78 12.43 14.50
CA PRO A 93 1.72 12.23 15.49
C PRO A 93 1.04 10.87 15.30
N TYR A 94 0.25 10.49 16.30
CA TYR A 94 -0.58 9.29 16.20
C TYR A 94 -1.56 9.43 15.02
N ALA A 95 -1.61 8.41 14.16
CA ALA A 95 -2.54 8.28 13.05
C ALA A 95 -3.17 6.89 13.03
N CYS A 96 -4.41 6.79 12.55
CA CYS A 96 -5.11 5.52 12.33
C CYS A 96 -5.77 5.56 10.95
N ASN A 97 -5.16 4.90 9.99
CA ASN A 97 -5.58 4.94 8.60
C ASN A 97 -6.45 3.73 8.27
N GLU A 98 -7.52 3.97 7.51
CA GLU A 98 -8.37 2.89 7.01
C GLU A 98 -7.60 2.03 6.00
N VAL A 99 -7.80 0.72 6.06
CA VAL A 99 -7.26 -0.21 5.08
C VAL A 99 -8.33 -1.11 4.48
N ARG A 100 -8.12 -1.54 3.24
CA ARG A 100 -8.93 -2.55 2.56
C ARG A 100 -8.05 -3.57 1.87
N VAL A 101 -8.57 -4.78 1.73
CA VAL A 101 -7.91 -5.87 1.04
C VAL A 101 -8.67 -6.24 -0.22
N LYS A 102 -7.95 -6.49 -1.31
CA LYS A 102 -8.50 -7.07 -2.54
C LYS A 102 -7.58 -8.17 -3.04
N GLY A 103 -8.00 -9.42 -2.89
CA GLY A 103 -7.11 -10.56 -3.12
C GLY A 103 -5.94 -10.53 -2.13
N ASP A 104 -4.72 -10.48 -2.66
CA ASP A 104 -3.50 -10.41 -1.86
C ASP A 104 -3.07 -8.97 -1.55
N ASP A 105 -3.64 -7.99 -2.26
CA ASP A 105 -3.24 -6.58 -2.15
C ASP A 105 -3.87 -5.90 -0.93
N LEU A 106 -3.04 -5.13 -0.22
CA LEU A 106 -3.46 -4.24 0.85
C LEU A 106 -3.41 -2.78 0.38
N TYR A 107 -4.48 -2.05 0.62
CA TYR A 107 -4.61 -0.64 0.31
C TYR A 107 -4.85 0.16 1.58
N LEU A 108 -4.21 1.33 1.68
CA LEU A 108 -4.37 2.28 2.77
C LEU A 108 -4.96 3.58 2.25
N LYS A 109 -5.90 4.15 2.99
CA LYS A 109 -6.38 5.50 2.77
C LYS A 109 -5.63 6.48 3.65
N ARG A 110 -4.88 7.37 3.01
CA ARG A 110 -4.16 8.45 3.66
C ARG A 110 -5.12 9.51 4.18
N ASP A 111 -4.63 10.38 5.06
CA ASP A 111 -5.38 11.54 5.56
C ASP A 111 -5.77 12.51 4.43
N SER A 112 -5.00 12.54 3.34
CA SER A 112 -5.32 13.26 2.10
C SER A 112 -6.51 12.67 1.33
N GLY A 113 -6.99 11.48 1.71
CA GLY A 113 -7.99 10.71 0.97
C GLY A 113 -7.43 9.86 -0.17
N GLU A 114 -6.14 9.98 -0.47
CA GLU A 114 -5.44 9.15 -1.47
C GLU A 114 -5.40 7.68 -1.03
N ILE A 115 -5.70 6.77 -1.97
CA ILE A 115 -5.55 5.33 -1.77
C ILE A 115 -4.19 4.88 -2.32
N VAL A 116 -3.39 4.28 -1.45
CA VAL A 116 -2.06 3.79 -1.78
C VAL A 116 -1.97 2.28 -1.55
N GLN A 117 -1.21 1.58 -2.38
CA GLN A 117 -1.00 0.13 -2.27
C GLN A 117 0.31 -0.15 -1.55
N PHE A 118 0.29 -1.18 -0.72
CA PHE A 118 1.48 -1.73 -0.07
C PHE A 118 2.08 -2.79 -1.00
N ILE A 119 3.28 -2.52 -1.53
CA ILE A 119 4.04 -3.50 -2.32
C ILE A 119 5.16 -4.01 -1.43
N GLU A 120 5.22 -5.32 -1.18
CA GLU A 120 6.27 -5.91 -0.34
C GLU A 120 7.66 -5.61 -0.92
N ALA A 121 8.56 -5.07 -0.10
CA ALA A 121 9.92 -4.76 -0.50
C ALA A 121 10.76 -6.05 -0.51
N HIS A 122 11.54 -6.26 -1.56
CA HIS A 122 12.42 -7.42 -1.74
C HIS A 122 13.87 -7.14 -1.30
#